data_AF-A0AAX3NKG8-F1
#
_entry.id   AF-A0AAX3NKG8-F1
#
_cell.length_a   1.000
_cell.length_b   1.000
_cell.length_c   1.000
_cell.angle_alpha   90.00
_cell.angle_beta   90.00
_cell.angle_gamma   90.00
#
_symmetry.space_group_name_H-M   'P 1'
#
loop_
_entity.id
_entity.type
_entity.pdbx_description
1 polymer ?
#
loop_
_entity_poly.entity_id
_entity_poly.type
_entity_poly.pdbx_seq_one_letter_code
_entity_poly.pdbx_strand_id
1 'polypeptide(L)'
;MLRAMRVHANFAEYVPLALLLIYFVEATSQPPWLVHLLGSALLLGRVCHAFGMSHTPENFRYRVAGMGLTFAVILVSATHILITALHP
;
A
#
# COMPACT_ATOMS: atom_id res chain seq x y z
N MET A 1 0.42 -22.53 11.02
CA MET A 1 0.86 -22.33 9.62
C MET A 1 -0.12 -21.50 8.77
N LEU A 2 -1.44 -21.80 8.80
CA LEU A 2 -2.45 -21.07 8.01
C LEU A 2 -2.43 -19.53 8.17
N ARG A 3 -2.16 -19.01 9.38
CA ARG A 3 -2.10 -17.56 9.63
C ARG A 3 -0.96 -16.89 8.86
N ALA A 4 0.24 -17.47 8.90
CA ALA A 4 1.41 -16.95 8.17
C ALA A 4 1.19 -17.01 6.65
N MET A 5 0.61 -18.11 6.14
CA MET A 5 0.26 -18.22 4.72
C MET A 5 -0.72 -17.14 4.28
N ARG A 6 -1.76 -16.84 5.08
CA ARG A 6 -2.72 -15.78 4.78
C ARG A 6 -2.10 -14.38 4.81
N VAL A 7 -1.20 -14.11 5.76
CA VAL A 7 -0.48 -12.82 5.81
C VAL A 7 0.41 -12.66 4.58
N HIS A 8 1.13 -13.71 4.17
CA HIS A 8 1.97 -13.68 2.99
C HIS A 8 1.16 -13.55 1.69
N ALA A 9 0.06 -14.28 1.55
CA ALA A 9 -0.84 -14.18 0.41
C ALA A 9 -1.40 -12.75 0.28
N ASN A 10 -1.86 -12.13 1.38
CA ASN A 10 -2.31 -10.74 1.35
C ASN A 10 -1.20 -9.77 0.91
N PHE A 11 0.04 -9.99 1.37
CA PHE A 11 1.16 -9.18 0.90
C PHE A 11 1.36 -9.33 -0.61
N ALA A 12 1.36 -10.57 -1.12
CA ALA A 12 1.53 -10.89 -2.54
C ALA A 12 0.39 -10.38 -3.44
N GLU A 13 -0.84 -10.26 -2.92
CA GLU A 13 -1.98 -9.72 -3.68
C GLU A 13 -1.89 -8.21 -3.90
N TYR A 14 -1.47 -7.47 -2.88
CA TYR A 14 -1.68 -6.02 -2.84
C TYR A 14 -0.38 -5.20 -2.98
N VAL A 15 0.75 -5.69 -2.46
CA VAL A 15 2.02 -4.93 -2.50
C VAL A 15 2.60 -4.83 -3.91
N PRO A 16 2.64 -5.90 -4.73
CA PRO A 16 3.15 -5.80 -6.11
C PRO A 16 2.36 -4.78 -6.93
N LEU A 17 1.03 -4.77 -6.81
CA LEU A 17 0.18 -3.78 -7.48
C LEU A 17 0.47 -2.35 -7.00
N ALA A 18 0.58 -2.14 -5.68
CA ALA A 18 0.87 -0.82 -5.13
C ALA A 18 2.24 -0.28 -5.60
N LEU A 19 3.28 -1.13 -5.62
CA LEU A 19 4.60 -0.76 -6.12
C LEU A 19 4.58 -0.44 -7.62
N LEU A 20 3.85 -1.21 -8.41
CA LEU A 20 3.68 -0.94 -9.84
C LEU A 20 3.01 0.42 -10.10
N LEU A 21 1.99 0.77 -9.32
CA LEU A 21 1.34 2.08 -9.43
C LEU A 21 2.27 3.22 -8.99
N ILE A 22 3.04 3.06 -7.92
CA ILE A 22 4.04 4.05 -7.49
C ILE A 22 5.09 4.25 -8.58
N TYR A 23 5.54 3.17 -9.23
CA TYR A 23 6.45 3.25 -10.37
C TYR A 23 5.86 4.08 -11.53
N PHE A 24 4.58 3.89 -11.86
CA PHE A 24 3.94 4.72 -12.89
C PHE A 24 3.80 6.20 -12.47
N VAL A 25 3.55 6.48 -11.19
CA VAL A 25 3.58 7.86 -10.67
C VAL A 25 4.98 8.48 -10.86
N GLU A 26 6.05 7.75 -10.53
CA GLU A 26 7.42 8.20 -10.75
C GLU A 26 7.73 8.41 -12.25
N ALA A 27 7.29 7.49 -13.11
CA ALA A 27 7.49 7.55 -14.55
C ALA A 27 6.81 8.75 -15.23
N THR A 28 5.78 9.34 -14.60
CA THR A 28 5.11 10.57 -15.08
C THR A 28 5.81 11.86 -14.65
N SER A 29 7.09 11.79 -14.25
CA SER A 29 7.92 12.94 -13.84
C SER A 29 7.34 13.74 -12.66
N GLN A 30 6.63 13.06 -11.77
CA GLN A 30 6.08 13.65 -10.55
C GLN A 30 7.17 14.00 -9.54
N PRO A 31 6.91 14.96 -8.63
CA PRO A 31 7.93 15.39 -7.70
C PRO A 31 8.33 14.23 -6.75
N PRO A 32 9.64 14.08 -6.44
CA PRO A 32 10.14 12.94 -5.65
C PRO A 32 9.48 12.79 -4.28
N TRP A 33 9.04 13.89 -3.66
CA TRP A 33 8.38 13.85 -2.35
C TRP A 33 7.07 13.03 -2.40
N LEU A 34 6.34 13.04 -3.51
CA LEU A 34 5.09 12.30 -3.66
C LEU A 34 5.36 10.80 -3.70
N VAL A 35 6.38 10.38 -4.43
CA VAL A 35 6.84 8.97 -4.52
C VAL A 35 7.27 8.48 -3.14
N HIS A 36 8.08 9.27 -2.42
CA HIS A 36 8.51 8.93 -1.06
C HIS A 36 7.34 8.88 -0.07
N LEU A 37 6.36 9.78 -0.20
CA LEU A 37 5.16 9.76 0.64
C LEU A 37 4.34 8.49 0.42
N LEU A 38 4.07 8.11 -0.85
CA LEU A 38 3.33 6.89 -1.20
C LEU A 38 4.08 5.63 -0.75
N GLY A 39 5.39 5.57 -0.99
CA GLY A 39 6.24 4.44 -0.56
C GLY A 39 6.30 4.31 0.96
N SER A 40 6.46 5.42 1.68
CA SER A 40 6.47 5.44 3.15
C SER A 40 5.12 5.03 3.73
N ALA A 41 4.01 5.51 3.16
CA ALA A 41 2.67 5.10 3.56
C ALA A 41 2.45 3.60 3.33
N LEU A 42 2.87 3.04 2.19
CA LEU A 42 2.78 1.60 1.94
C LEU A 42 3.58 0.81 2.97
N LEU A 43 4.82 1.22 3.25
CA LEU A 43 5.70 0.56 4.21
C LEU A 43 5.11 0.59 5.63
N LEU A 44 4.68 1.75 6.10
CA LEU A 44 4.04 1.89 7.41
C LEU A 44 2.76 1.06 7.50
N GLY A 45 1.97 1.02 6.42
CA GLY A 45 0.73 0.24 6.36
C GLY A 45 0.99 -1.26 6.54
N ARG A 46 2.06 -1.77 5.92
CA ARG A 46 2.45 -3.18 6.04
C ARG A 46 3.05 -3.52 7.39
N VAL A 47 3.87 -2.64 7.96
CA VAL A 47 4.38 -2.82 9.32
C VAL A 47 3.22 -2.84 10.32
N CYS A 48 2.29 -1.88 10.23
CA CYS A 48 1.08 -1.85 11.06
C CYS A 48 0.20 -3.09 10.90
N HIS A 49 -0.02 -3.56 9.66
CA HIS A 49 -0.81 -4.75 9.40
C HIS A 49 -0.15 -6.01 9.98
N ALA A 50 1.16 -6.17 9.77
CA ALA A 50 1.94 -7.29 10.31
C ALA A 50 1.95 -7.28 11.85
N PHE A 51 2.10 -6.10 12.46
CA PHE A 51 2.06 -5.92 13.92
C PHE A 51 0.67 -6.24 14.51
N GLY A 52 -0.42 -5.85 13.83
CA GLY A 52 -1.77 -6.23 14.21
C GLY A 52 -2.02 -7.74 14.17
N MET A 53 -1.32 -8.44 13.26
CA MET A 53 -1.35 -9.89 13.07
C MET A 53 -0.29 -10.64 13.90
N SER A 54 0.59 -9.98 14.64
CA SER A 54 1.61 -10.67 15.46
C SER A 54 1.15 -10.93 16.90
N HIS A 55 0.08 -10.26 17.36
CA HIS A 55 -0.43 -10.38 18.73
C HIS A 55 -1.60 -11.39 18.82
N THR A 56 -1.74 -12.01 19.99
CA THR A 56 -2.90 -12.81 20.41
C THR A 56 -3.38 -12.28 21.78
N PRO A 57 -4.61 -11.76 21.91
CA PRO A 57 -5.67 -11.64 20.90
C PRO A 57 -5.31 -10.65 19.77
N GLU A 58 -5.90 -10.88 18.59
CA GLU A 58 -5.69 -10.01 17.41
C GLU A 58 -6.25 -8.62 17.67
N ASN A 59 -5.41 -7.59 17.48
CA ASN A 59 -5.89 -6.22 17.55
C ASN A 59 -6.38 -5.77 16.18
N PHE A 60 -7.68 -5.95 15.95
CA PHE A 60 -8.37 -5.63 14.69
C PHE A 60 -8.13 -4.20 14.20
N ARG A 61 -7.87 -3.24 15.10
CA ARG A 61 -7.65 -1.82 14.75
C ARG A 61 -6.42 -1.63 13.86
N TYR A 62 -5.30 -2.29 14.18
CA TYR A 62 -4.07 -2.19 13.38
C TYR A 62 -4.18 -2.90 12.04
N ARG A 63 -4.94 -4.00 11.98
CA ARG A 63 -5.25 -4.71 10.72
C ARG A 63 -6.02 -3.81 9.76
N VAL A 64 -7.08 -3.15 10.25
CA VAL A 64 -7.92 -2.23 9.46
C VAL A 64 -7.13 -1.00 9.04
N ALA A 65 -6.37 -0.40 9.96
CA ALA A 65 -5.53 0.76 9.63
C ALA A 65 -4.48 0.44 8.54
N GLY A 66 -3.77 -0.68 8.67
CA GLY A 66 -2.77 -1.09 7.68
C GLY A 66 -3.36 -1.44 6.31
N MET A 67 -4.54 -2.07 6.30
CA MET A 67 -5.29 -2.33 5.07
C MET A 67 -5.78 -1.03 4.42
N GLY A 68 -6.33 -0.11 5.22
CA GLY A 68 -6.81 1.19 4.77
C GLY A 68 -5.70 2.03 4.14
N LEU A 69 -4.51 2.03 4.75
CA LEU A 69 -3.36 2.76 4.20
C LEU A 69 -2.87 2.17 2.88
N THR A 70 -2.89 0.85 2.74
CA THR A 70 -2.56 0.18 1.46
C THR A 70 -3.56 0.58 0.37
N PHE A 71 -4.86 0.51 0.65
CA PHE A 71 -5.89 0.89 -0.30
C PHE A 71 -5.83 2.38 -0.65
N ALA A 72 -5.50 3.24 0.31
CA ALA A 72 -5.27 4.66 0.05
C ALA A 72 -4.13 4.88 -0.94
N VAL A 73 -2.99 4.19 -0.77
CA VAL A 73 -1.86 4.27 -1.72
C VAL A 73 -2.28 3.83 -3.12
N ILE A 74 -3.01 2.72 -3.24
CA ILE A 74 -3.50 2.21 -4.53
C ILE A 74 -4.45 3.22 -5.18
N LEU A 75 -5.45 3.71 -4.44
CA LEU A 75 -6.44 4.66 -4.96
C LEU A 75 -5.79 5.98 -5.39
N VAL A 76 -4.96 6.58 -4.54
CA VAL A 76 -4.28 7.85 -4.84
C VAL A 76 -3.36 7.70 -6.04
N SER A 77 -2.58 6.62 -6.12
CA SER A 77 -1.68 6.41 -7.26
C SER A 77 -2.48 6.20 -8.56
N ALA A 78 -3.54 5.38 -8.52
CA ALA A 78 -4.37 5.11 -9.69
C ALA A 78 -5.12 6.36 -10.18
N THR A 79 -5.72 7.15 -9.28
CA THR A 79 -6.41 8.39 -9.66
C THR A 79 -5.43 9.42 -10.19
N HIS A 80 -4.26 9.55 -9.58
CA HIS A 80 -3.22 10.45 -10.05
C HIS A 80 -2.79 10.09 -11.49
N ILE A 81 -2.48 8.82 -11.75
CA ILE A 81 -2.11 8.33 -13.09
C ILE A 81 -3.22 8.64 -14.10
N LEU A 82 -4.48 8.38 -13.74
CA LEU A 82 -5.62 8.64 -14.62
C LEU A 82 -5.75 10.12 -14.96
N ILE A 83 -5.62 11.02 -13.97
CA ILE A 83 -5.70 12.47 -14.17
C ILE A 83 -4.56 12.94 -15.09
N THR A 84 -3.33 12.49 -14.84
CA THR A 84 -2.19 12.84 -15.71
C THR A 84 -2.32 12.29 -17.12
N ALA A 85 -2.94 11.13 -17.29
CA ALA A 85 -3.17 10.55 -18.61
C ALA A 85 -4.28 11.26 -19.40
N LEU A 86 -5.27 11.83 -18.71
CA LEU A 86 -6.37 12.58 -19.33
C LEU A 86 -6.02 14.05 -19.61
N HIS A 87 -5.03 14.61 -18.89
CA HIS A 87 -4.52 15.97 -19.08
C HIS A 87 -3.02 15.93 -19.44
N PRO A 88 -2.68 15.56 -20.70
CA PRO A 88 -1.29 15.48 -21.16
C PRO A 88 -0.60 16.85 -21.22
#